data_AF-A0AAJ0E9G5-F1
#
_entry.id   AF-A0AAJ0E9G5-F1
#
_cell.length_a   1.000
_cell.length_b   1.000
_cell.length_c   1.000
_cell.angle_alpha   90.00
_cell.angle_beta   90.00
_cell.angle_gamma   90.00
#
_symmetry.space_group_name_H-M   'P 1'
#
loop_
_entity.id
_entity.type
_entity.pdbx_description
1 polymer ?
#
loop_
_entity_poly.entity_id
_entity_poly.type
_entity_poly.pdbx_seq_one_letter_code
_entity_poly.pdbx_strand_id
1 'polypeptide(L)'
;MFATKPLSSIKNAIPSIHQPLPLSSKQSKKLLNVLKTSFRKNLDKEHGFVPEPTDLSAAKATTSTHPPSRPTDQHLRSILSNPLFKIGAQLGNVPSTSPSPRDPMDVFDEAVSRGMMTNRAAQGCLKAKRLQIVQSSTLSEEDSMAASAAGLRVVQWLRSSGQERRLEFLTDVPFSRELLAFMVAEGLEEVAWTWADRLVRGEGPADGTGQIVGFLVANLVRAKSRLEDRSLDTAFSTMLRAESTWKANPQLPQFLWQPFRHLSWEATVDAWKRPLPSAPLYESFARTASYQRPLIKTIRLDGAHLELHHPTNPDHTTALAVLRWFLNDRGTLEGDGRLPRRLRTMGMDIVTHLTKIGRADSADTVLRLLYDNSATNPWQQPGPLNV
;
A
#
# COMPACT_ATOMS: atom_id res chain seq x y z
N MET A 1 -3.21 52.19 32.75
CA MET A 1 -2.08 51.72 33.57
C MET A 1 -2.62 50.68 34.56
N PHE A 2 -2.33 49.39 34.34
CA PHE A 2 -2.68 48.32 35.26
C PHE A 2 -1.40 47.57 35.61
N ALA A 3 -0.97 47.71 36.87
CA ALA A 3 0.24 47.09 37.40
C ALA A 3 -0.07 45.66 37.88
N THR A 4 0.53 44.66 37.23
CA THR A 4 0.46 43.26 37.67
C THR A 4 1.56 42.97 38.68
N LYS A 5 1.16 42.53 39.88
CA LYS A 5 2.06 42.16 40.98
C LYS A 5 2.82 40.85 40.64
N PRO A 6 4.09 40.71 41.07
CA PRO A 6 4.93 39.57 40.76
C PRO A 6 4.53 38.28 41.50
N LEU A 7 4.70 37.14 40.81
CA LEU A 7 4.39 35.76 41.20
C LEU A 7 5.31 35.17 42.30
N SER A 8 5.65 35.93 43.33
CA SER A 8 6.52 35.47 44.42
C SER A 8 5.81 34.69 45.54
N SER A 9 4.49 34.49 45.46
CA SER A 9 3.68 33.86 46.53
C SER A 9 3.44 32.35 46.41
N ILE A 10 4.04 31.63 45.45
CA ILE A 10 3.90 30.16 45.35
C ILE A 10 5.08 29.42 46.02
N LYS A 11 6.12 30.13 46.47
CA LYS A 11 7.33 29.51 47.04
C LYS A 11 7.15 28.89 48.45
N ASN A 12 6.03 29.10 49.13
CA ASN A 12 5.84 28.63 50.51
C ASN A 12 4.91 27.41 50.64
N ALA A 13 4.50 26.77 49.54
CA ALA A 13 3.62 25.60 49.54
C ALA A 13 4.29 24.29 49.09
N ILE A 14 5.61 24.28 48.89
CA ILE A 14 6.35 23.07 48.53
C ILE A 14 7.30 22.75 49.69
N PRO A 15 7.04 21.72 50.50
CA PRO A 15 7.99 21.30 51.52
C PRO A 15 9.30 20.89 50.84
N SER A 16 10.41 21.37 51.40
CA SER A 16 11.78 20.95 51.10
C SER A 16 11.85 19.44 50.96
N ILE A 17 11.94 18.95 49.72
CA ILE A 17 12.13 17.54 49.42
C ILE A 17 13.55 17.20 49.85
N HIS A 18 13.68 16.74 51.10
CA HIS A 18 14.85 16.02 51.54
C HIS A 18 15.00 14.81 50.62
N GLN A 19 16.13 14.76 49.92
CA GLN A 19 16.56 13.61 49.14
C GLN A 19 16.71 12.43 50.12
N PRO A 20 15.80 11.43 50.14
CA PRO A 20 15.95 10.35 51.11
C PRO A 20 17.13 9.49 50.70
N LEU A 21 17.88 9.04 51.72
CA LEU A 21 18.96 8.06 51.65
C LEU A 21 18.71 6.97 50.59
N PRO A 22 19.76 6.47 49.90
CA PRO A 22 19.62 5.48 48.84
C PRO A 22 18.91 4.23 49.37
N LEU A 23 17.65 4.07 48.96
CA LEU A 23 16.80 2.92 49.26
C LEU A 23 17.51 1.65 48.79
N SER A 24 17.72 0.70 49.71
CA SER A 24 18.33 -0.58 49.34
C SER A 24 17.49 -1.29 48.27
N SER A 25 18.14 -2.09 47.41
CA SER A 25 17.50 -2.84 46.31
C SER A 25 16.26 -3.66 46.76
N LYS A 26 16.21 -4.09 48.02
CA LYS A 26 15.06 -4.79 48.60
C LYS A 26 13.88 -3.84 48.89
N GLN A 27 14.15 -2.63 49.36
CA GLN A 27 13.11 -1.63 49.67
C GLN A 27 12.52 -1.01 48.41
N SER A 28 13.33 -0.77 47.36
CA SER A 28 12.82 -0.29 46.07
C SER A 28 11.94 -1.34 45.38
N LYS A 29 12.30 -2.63 45.44
CA LYS A 29 11.45 -3.74 44.97
C LYS A 29 10.15 -3.84 45.74
N LYS A 30 10.19 -3.65 47.07
CA LYS A 30 8.98 -3.66 47.92
C LYS A 30 8.06 -2.48 47.59
N LEU A 31 8.62 -1.29 47.41
CA LEU A 31 7.87 -0.08 47.03
C LEU A 31 7.25 -0.22 45.63
N LEU A 32 8.01 -0.75 44.68
CA LEU A 32 7.55 -0.99 43.31
C LEU A 32 6.45 -2.06 43.27
N ASN A 33 6.52 -3.09 44.12
CA ASN A 33 5.45 -4.07 44.24
C ASN A 33 4.19 -3.46 44.86
N VAL A 34 4.31 -2.59 45.86
CA VAL A 34 3.18 -1.87 46.47
C VAL A 34 2.54 -0.88 45.50
N LEU A 35 3.35 -0.18 44.70
CA LEU A 35 2.84 0.70 43.63
C LEU A 35 2.13 -0.09 42.53
N LYS A 36 2.70 -1.23 42.11
CA LYS A 36 2.06 -2.12 41.12
C LYS A 36 0.74 -2.68 41.62
N THR A 37 0.66 -3.12 42.87
CA THR A 37 -0.59 -3.63 43.44
C THR A 37 -1.62 -2.52 43.63
N SER A 38 -1.20 -1.32 44.04
CA SER A 38 -2.08 -0.16 44.18
C SER A 38 -2.64 0.30 42.82
N PHE A 39 -1.79 0.41 41.79
CA PHE A 39 -2.22 0.76 40.44
C PHE A 39 -3.16 -0.29 39.83
N ARG A 40 -2.85 -1.58 40.02
CA ARG A 40 -3.72 -2.68 39.57
C ARG A 40 -5.08 -2.62 40.25
N LYS A 41 -5.10 -2.44 41.58
CA LYS A 41 -6.33 -2.31 42.36
C LYS A 41 -7.16 -1.10 41.96
N ASN A 42 -6.52 0.00 41.57
CA ASN A 42 -7.22 1.21 41.12
C ASN A 42 -7.73 1.07 39.67
N LEU A 43 -6.98 0.38 38.79
CA LEU A 43 -7.42 0.05 37.43
C LEU A 43 -8.57 -0.96 37.41
N ASP A 44 -8.53 -1.96 38.28
CA ASP A 44 -9.61 -2.94 38.45
C ASP A 44 -10.90 -2.28 38.95
N LYS A 45 -10.77 -1.17 39.70
CA LYS A 45 -11.89 -0.37 40.22
C LYS A 45 -12.49 0.56 39.17
N GLU A 46 -11.68 1.13 38.28
CA GLU A 46 -12.13 2.08 37.24
C GLU A 46 -12.69 1.39 35.98
N HIS A 47 -12.17 0.21 35.60
CA HIS A 47 -12.55 -0.46 34.34
C HIS A 47 -13.52 -1.63 34.48
N GLY A 48 -13.93 -1.96 35.71
CA GLY A 48 -14.91 -3.00 35.98
C GLY A 48 -14.37 -4.41 35.76
N PHE A 49 -14.58 -5.27 36.75
CA PHE A 49 -14.51 -6.71 36.58
C PHE A 49 -15.87 -7.17 36.01
N VAL A 50 -15.88 -7.91 34.91
CA VAL A 50 -17.07 -8.67 34.48
C VAL A 50 -16.90 -10.09 35.03
N PRO A 51 -17.57 -10.47 36.14
CA PRO A 51 -17.81 -11.87 36.41
C PRO A 51 -18.85 -12.35 35.40
N GLU A 52 -18.53 -13.39 34.63
CA GLU A 52 -19.60 -14.21 34.06
C GLU A 52 -20.34 -14.92 35.21
N PRO A 53 -21.67 -15.12 35.09
CA PRO A 53 -22.45 -15.78 36.10
C PRO A 53 -22.01 -17.24 36.20
N THR A 54 -21.72 -17.67 37.42
CA THR A 54 -21.76 -19.09 37.80
C THR A 54 -23.11 -19.66 37.41
N ASP A 55 -23.12 -20.59 36.47
CA ASP A 55 -24.06 -21.69 36.49
C ASP A 55 -23.40 -22.99 36.04
N LEU A 56 -23.80 -24.03 36.74
CA LEU A 56 -23.26 -25.38 36.78
C LEU A 56 -23.47 -26.10 35.45
N SER A 57 -22.41 -26.71 34.90
CA SER A 57 -22.51 -28.11 34.43
C SER A 57 -21.16 -28.72 34.13
N ALA A 58 -20.92 -29.87 34.75
CA ALA A 58 -19.74 -30.70 34.55
C ALA A 58 -19.80 -31.44 33.22
N ALA A 59 -18.79 -31.27 32.36
CA ALA A 59 -18.40 -32.29 31.39
C ALA A 59 -16.92 -32.14 31.00
N LYS A 60 -16.14 -33.10 31.50
CA LYS A 60 -14.76 -33.49 31.23
C LYS A 60 -14.28 -33.34 29.77
N ALA A 61 -13.22 -32.55 29.55
CA ALA A 61 -12.21 -32.79 28.52
C ALA A 61 -10.89 -32.07 28.87
N THR A 62 -9.79 -32.77 28.65
CA THR A 62 -8.42 -32.50 29.12
C THR A 62 -7.63 -31.52 28.26
N THR A 63 -6.76 -30.75 28.94
CA THR A 63 -5.47 -30.16 28.48
C THR A 63 -5.48 -29.05 27.42
N SER A 64 -5.61 -27.79 27.87
CA SER A 64 -4.57 -26.76 27.69
C SER A 64 -4.85 -25.61 28.68
N THR A 65 -3.96 -25.42 29.66
CA THR A 65 -4.16 -24.45 30.75
C THR A 65 -3.57 -23.10 30.36
N HIS A 66 -4.33 -22.28 29.63
CA HIS A 66 -4.10 -20.85 29.60
C HIS A 66 -5.34 -20.15 30.20
N PRO A 67 -5.19 -19.34 31.27
CA PRO A 67 -6.32 -18.57 31.79
C PRO A 67 -6.82 -17.61 30.70
N PRO A 68 -8.13 -17.30 30.68
CA PRO A 68 -8.70 -16.40 29.68
C PRO A 68 -7.94 -15.07 29.73
N SER A 69 -7.34 -14.70 28.59
CA SER A 69 -6.55 -13.47 28.45
C SER A 69 -7.47 -12.28 28.68
N ARG A 70 -7.27 -11.60 29.81
CA ARG A 70 -8.03 -10.39 30.15
C ARG A 70 -7.80 -9.32 29.07
N PRO A 71 -8.80 -8.51 28.71
CA PRO A 71 -8.63 -7.43 27.72
C PRO A 71 -7.47 -6.49 28.07
N THR A 72 -7.22 -6.30 29.36
CA THR A 72 -6.08 -5.54 29.91
C THR A 72 -4.73 -6.19 29.66
N ASP A 73 -4.62 -7.52 29.71
CA ASP A 73 -3.38 -8.24 29.38
C ASP A 73 -3.11 -8.21 27.86
N GLN A 74 -4.16 -8.21 27.04
CA GLN A 74 -4.04 -8.04 25.59
C GLN A 74 -3.60 -6.61 25.23
N HIS A 75 -4.17 -5.60 25.90
CA HIS A 75 -3.79 -4.20 25.71
C HIS A 75 -2.38 -3.90 26.24
N LEU A 76 -2.00 -4.43 27.41
CA LEU A 76 -0.63 -4.34 27.92
C LEU A 76 0.34 -5.09 27.03
N ARG A 77 -0.03 -6.26 26.48
CA ARG A 77 0.77 -6.93 25.46
C ARG A 77 0.92 -6.09 24.20
N SER A 78 -0.10 -5.38 23.73
CA SER A 78 0.02 -4.51 22.56
C SER A 78 0.87 -3.27 22.82
N ILE A 79 0.89 -2.77 24.07
CA ILE A 79 1.76 -1.65 24.47
C ILE A 79 3.21 -2.13 24.65
N LEU A 80 3.43 -3.29 25.29
CA LEU A 80 4.77 -3.82 25.57
C LEU A 80 5.41 -4.56 24.39
N SER A 81 4.61 -4.96 23.39
CA SER A 81 5.15 -5.45 22.11
C SER A 81 5.76 -4.32 21.27
N ASN A 82 5.53 -3.06 21.65
CA ASN A 82 6.10 -1.90 20.99
C ASN A 82 7.64 -1.90 21.12
N PRO A 83 8.39 -1.78 20.01
CA PRO A 83 9.84 -1.80 20.01
C PRO A 83 10.48 -0.72 20.91
N LEU A 84 9.76 0.35 21.24
CA LEU A 84 10.19 1.38 22.20
C LEU A 84 10.51 0.85 23.60
N PHE A 85 9.95 -0.29 24.02
CA PHE A 85 10.10 -0.82 25.38
C PHE A 85 11.05 -2.02 25.51
N LYS A 86 11.60 -2.54 24.41
CA LYS A 86 12.46 -3.75 24.41
C LYS A 86 13.93 -3.50 24.81
N ILE A 87 14.29 -2.26 25.12
CA ILE A 87 15.69 -1.80 25.26
C ILE A 87 16.35 -2.17 26.61
N GLY A 88 15.66 -2.86 27.52
CA GLY A 88 16.19 -3.18 28.84
C GLY A 88 17.17 -4.36 28.92
N ALA A 89 17.27 -5.23 27.91
CA ALA A 89 17.88 -6.56 28.07
C ALA A 89 19.15 -6.85 27.24
N GLN A 90 19.62 -5.92 26.40
CA GLN A 90 20.76 -6.18 25.49
C GLN A 90 21.84 -5.09 25.50
N LEU A 91 22.18 -4.57 26.68
CA LEU A 91 23.46 -3.90 26.89
C LEU A 91 24.53 -4.95 27.25
N GLY A 92 24.87 -5.77 26.26
CA GLY A 92 25.98 -6.73 26.33
C GLY A 92 26.81 -6.58 25.06
N ASN A 93 27.84 -5.76 25.13
CA ASN A 93 28.84 -5.56 24.08
C ASN A 93 29.45 -6.92 23.69
N VAL A 94 29.12 -7.43 22.49
CA VAL A 94 29.88 -8.48 21.83
C VAL A 94 30.28 -7.93 20.45
N PRO A 95 31.58 -7.74 20.16
CA PRO A 95 32.01 -7.37 18.83
C PRO A 95 31.92 -8.62 17.93
N SER A 96 30.85 -8.73 17.15
CA SER A 96 30.74 -9.78 16.13
C SER A 96 31.67 -9.44 14.96
N THR A 97 32.70 -10.26 14.82
CA THR A 97 33.55 -10.42 13.65
C THR A 97 32.75 -11.06 12.51
N SER A 98 32.98 -10.55 11.29
CA SER A 98 32.33 -10.83 9.98
C SER A 98 31.04 -10.03 9.67
N PRO A 99 30.95 -9.33 8.52
CA PRO A 99 29.80 -8.49 8.19
C PRO A 99 28.74 -9.35 7.52
N SER A 100 27.93 -10.07 8.31
CA SER A 100 26.61 -10.39 7.78
C SER A 100 25.88 -9.06 7.54
N PRO A 101 25.27 -8.83 6.36
CA PRO A 101 24.53 -7.61 6.12
C PRO A 101 23.42 -7.53 7.16
N ARG A 102 23.47 -6.51 8.02
CA ARG A 102 22.46 -6.27 9.04
C ARG A 102 21.09 -6.15 8.37
N ASP A 103 20.05 -6.77 8.96
CA ASP A 103 18.70 -6.69 8.40
C ASP A 103 18.26 -5.21 8.36
N PRO A 104 17.81 -4.70 7.20
CA PRO A 104 17.30 -3.33 7.09
C PRO A 104 16.19 -3.00 8.10
N MET A 105 15.41 -3.99 8.53
CA MET A 105 14.37 -3.79 9.53
C MET A 105 14.91 -3.68 10.96
N ASP A 106 16.09 -4.21 11.26
CA ASP A 106 16.76 -3.98 12.55
C ASP A 106 17.28 -2.54 12.64
N VAL A 107 17.78 -2.01 11.53
CA VAL A 107 18.17 -0.59 11.41
C VAL A 107 16.94 0.31 11.53
N PHE A 108 15.82 -0.10 10.95
CA PHE A 108 14.54 0.58 11.10
C PHE A 108 14.13 0.67 12.57
N ASP A 109 14.09 -0.46 13.28
CA ASP A 109 13.67 -0.53 14.69
C ASP A 109 14.60 0.31 15.60
N GLU A 110 15.90 0.28 15.34
CA GLU A 110 16.87 1.12 16.06
C GLU A 110 16.62 2.62 15.81
N ALA A 111 16.43 3.04 14.57
CA ALA A 111 16.18 4.45 14.25
C ALA A 111 14.81 4.93 14.76
N VAL A 112 13.79 4.08 14.79
CA VAL A 112 12.50 4.36 15.45
C VAL A 112 12.71 4.55 16.95
N SER A 113 13.48 3.67 17.59
CA SER A 113 13.74 3.74 19.04
C SER A 113 14.43 5.04 19.47
N ARG A 114 15.26 5.60 18.59
CA ARG A 114 15.97 6.87 18.81
C ARG A 114 15.16 8.10 18.40
N GLY A 115 13.94 7.92 17.88
CA GLY A 115 13.12 9.02 17.36
C GLY A 115 13.68 9.67 16.09
N MET A 116 14.56 8.98 15.36
CA MET A 116 15.23 9.50 14.16
C MET A 116 14.55 9.07 12.85
N MET A 117 13.47 8.29 12.94
CA MET A 117 12.79 7.77 11.76
C MET A 117 12.00 8.84 11.02
N THR A 118 12.11 8.84 9.69
CA THR A 118 11.40 9.74 8.76
C THR A 118 10.83 8.93 7.60
N ASN A 119 9.87 9.48 6.84
CA ASN A 119 9.26 8.79 5.68
C ASN A 119 10.32 8.36 4.66
N ARG A 120 11.32 9.21 4.39
CA ARG A 120 12.43 8.90 3.47
C ARG A 120 13.33 7.79 4.01
N ALA A 121 13.63 7.80 5.31
CA ALA A 121 14.43 6.73 5.93
C ALA A 121 13.68 5.40 5.92
N ALA A 122 12.38 5.41 6.27
CA ALA A 122 11.51 4.24 6.21
C ALA A 122 11.41 3.68 4.79
N GLN A 123 11.26 4.54 3.78
CA GLN A 123 11.32 4.15 2.38
C GLN A 123 12.64 3.46 2.03
N GLY A 124 13.77 4.04 2.47
CA GLY A 124 15.10 3.45 2.28
C GLY A 124 15.21 2.06 2.88
N CYS A 125 14.72 1.88 4.12
CA CYS A 125 14.66 0.57 4.78
C CYS A 125 13.82 -0.44 4.00
N LEU A 126 12.62 -0.05 3.54
CA LEU A 126 11.74 -0.93 2.74
C LEU A 126 12.39 -1.33 1.41
N LYS A 127 13.04 -0.39 0.72
CA LYS A 127 13.77 -0.69 -0.52
C LYS A 127 14.95 -1.61 -0.29
N ALA A 128 15.75 -1.36 0.75
CA ALA A 128 16.86 -2.22 1.12
C ALA A 128 16.37 -3.61 1.50
N LYS A 129 15.24 -3.72 2.22
CA LYS A 129 14.64 -5.00 2.59
C LYS A 129 14.16 -5.77 1.36
N ARG A 130 13.49 -5.09 0.43
CA ARG A 130 13.07 -5.69 -0.85
C ARG A 130 14.27 -6.17 -1.66
N LEU A 131 15.33 -5.36 -1.76
CA LEU A 131 16.55 -5.75 -2.47
C LEU A 131 17.19 -6.99 -1.83
N GLN A 132 17.25 -7.04 -0.50
CA GLN A 132 17.72 -8.20 0.24
C GLN A 132 16.87 -9.43 -0.10
N ILE A 133 15.53 -9.32 -0.07
CA ILE A 133 14.60 -10.40 -0.45
C ILE A 133 14.89 -10.89 -1.87
N VAL A 134 14.99 -9.99 -2.86
CA VAL A 134 15.25 -10.39 -4.26
C VAL A 134 16.60 -11.09 -4.42
N GLN A 135 17.59 -10.74 -3.61
CA GLN A 135 18.93 -11.34 -3.65
C GLN A 135 19.05 -12.66 -2.86
N SER A 136 18.26 -12.83 -1.79
CA SER A 136 18.42 -13.96 -0.86
C SER A 136 17.44 -15.10 -1.07
N SER A 137 16.33 -14.88 -1.79
CA SER A 137 15.17 -15.77 -1.70
C SER A 137 15.20 -16.88 -2.76
N THR A 138 15.07 -18.12 -2.30
CA THR A 138 14.69 -19.29 -3.11
C THR A 138 13.17 -19.42 -3.29
N LEU A 139 12.39 -18.68 -2.48
CA LEU A 139 10.94 -18.57 -2.51
C LEU A 139 10.47 -17.41 -3.38
N SER A 140 9.17 -17.34 -3.66
CA SER A 140 8.54 -16.18 -4.32
C SER A 140 8.89 -14.88 -3.57
N GLU A 141 9.08 -13.78 -4.31
CA GLU A 141 9.33 -12.45 -3.73
C GLU A 141 8.22 -12.09 -2.72
N GLU A 142 6.99 -12.50 -3.01
CA GLU A 142 5.79 -12.15 -2.26
C GLU A 142 5.71 -12.87 -0.92
N ASP A 143 5.95 -14.18 -0.90
CA ASP A 143 6.03 -14.97 0.36
C ASP A 143 7.13 -14.42 1.28
N SER A 144 8.25 -14.04 0.67
CA SER A 144 9.38 -13.48 1.39
C SER A 144 9.07 -12.07 1.93
N MET A 145 8.32 -11.27 1.19
CA MET A 145 7.79 -9.99 1.67
C MET A 145 6.77 -10.20 2.80
N ALA A 146 5.85 -11.13 2.65
CA ALA A 146 4.85 -11.48 3.66
C ALA A 146 5.50 -11.94 4.97
N ALA A 147 6.53 -12.80 4.88
CA ALA A 147 7.29 -13.29 6.03
C ALA A 147 8.12 -12.19 6.72
N SER A 148 8.45 -11.10 6.02
CA SER A 148 9.31 -10.04 6.56
C SER A 148 8.63 -9.17 7.63
N ALA A 149 7.29 -9.08 7.60
CA ALA A 149 6.48 -8.17 8.43
C ALA A 149 6.96 -6.71 8.41
N ALA A 150 7.63 -6.29 7.34
CA ALA A 150 8.21 -4.96 7.20
C ALA A 150 7.13 -3.88 7.08
N GLY A 151 6.06 -4.17 6.32
CA GLY A 151 4.89 -3.30 6.18
C GLY A 151 4.21 -3.06 7.53
N LEU A 152 3.99 -4.12 8.31
CA LEU A 152 3.40 -4.06 9.64
C LEU A 152 4.20 -3.16 10.59
N ARG A 153 5.53 -3.31 10.62
CA ARG A 153 6.40 -2.46 11.47
C ARG A 153 6.31 -0.99 11.09
N VAL A 154 6.32 -0.69 9.78
CA VAL A 154 6.18 0.69 9.30
C VAL A 154 4.79 1.26 9.62
N VAL A 155 3.72 0.49 9.45
CA VAL A 155 2.36 0.89 9.84
C VAL A 155 2.31 1.21 11.33
N GLN A 156 2.85 0.33 12.19
CA GLN A 156 2.89 0.55 13.64
C GLN A 156 3.66 1.83 14.02
N TRP A 157 4.76 2.12 13.33
CA TRP A 157 5.48 3.37 13.49
C TRP A 157 4.66 4.60 13.04
N LEU A 158 3.97 4.52 11.91
CA LEU A 158 3.07 5.61 11.46
C LEU A 158 1.96 5.88 12.47
N ARG A 159 1.42 4.82 13.11
CA ARG A 159 0.42 4.96 14.18
C ARG A 159 0.99 5.63 15.41
N SER A 160 2.13 5.14 15.91
CA SER A 160 2.73 5.61 17.16
C SER A 160 3.33 7.01 17.07
N SER A 161 3.84 7.39 15.89
CA SER A 161 4.32 8.75 15.59
C SER A 161 3.18 9.74 15.31
N GLY A 162 1.93 9.28 15.19
CA GLY A 162 0.77 10.12 14.88
C GLY A 162 0.64 10.51 13.40
N GLN A 163 1.56 10.06 12.53
CA GLN A 163 1.55 10.34 11.09
C GLN A 163 0.30 9.74 10.40
N GLU A 164 -0.18 8.58 10.86
CA GLU A 164 -1.40 7.95 10.35
C GLU A 164 -2.65 8.82 10.56
N ARG A 165 -2.67 9.67 11.59
CA ARG A 165 -3.83 10.54 11.85
C ARG A 165 -3.98 11.62 10.79
N ARG A 166 -2.85 12.15 10.27
CA ARG A 166 -2.85 13.23 9.28
C ARG A 166 -2.83 12.73 7.84
N LEU A 167 -2.38 11.50 7.60
CA LEU A 167 -2.26 10.89 6.27
C LEU A 167 -1.34 11.66 5.29
N GLU A 168 -0.57 12.64 5.76
CA GLU A 168 0.35 13.45 4.95
C GLU A 168 1.41 12.59 4.24
N PHE A 169 1.80 11.46 4.83
CA PHE A 169 2.77 10.52 4.23
C PHE A 169 2.29 9.91 2.91
N LEU A 170 0.98 9.92 2.63
CA LEU A 170 0.42 9.42 1.36
C LEU A 170 0.71 10.37 0.18
N THR A 171 1.09 11.63 0.46
CA THR A 171 1.58 12.56 -0.57
C THR A 171 2.99 12.19 -1.05
N ASP A 172 3.76 11.45 -0.24
CA ASP A 172 5.05 10.89 -0.63
C ASP A 172 4.81 9.62 -1.47
N VAL A 173 4.63 9.84 -2.77
CA VAL A 173 4.37 8.82 -3.79
C VAL A 173 5.43 7.70 -3.74
N PRO A 174 6.74 7.98 -3.70
CA PRO A 174 7.76 6.93 -3.58
C PRO A 174 7.69 6.12 -2.28
N PHE A 175 7.40 6.73 -1.14
CA PHE A 175 7.27 6.01 0.13
C PHE A 175 6.03 5.12 0.16
N SER A 176 4.86 5.72 -0.11
CA SER A 176 3.57 5.02 -0.09
C SER A 176 3.52 3.85 -1.08
N ARG A 177 4.15 3.97 -2.25
CA ARG A 177 4.25 2.86 -3.21
C ARG A 177 5.00 1.65 -2.64
N GLU A 178 6.16 1.85 -2.00
CA GLU A 178 6.91 0.74 -1.43
C GLU A 178 6.18 0.15 -0.21
N LEU A 179 5.61 1.00 0.65
CA LEU A 179 4.83 0.56 1.80
C LEU A 179 3.63 -0.30 1.40
N LEU A 180 2.83 0.15 0.43
CA LEU A 180 1.63 -0.57 -0.02
C LEU A 180 1.96 -1.93 -0.63
N ALA A 181 3.13 -2.09 -1.27
CA ALA A 181 3.56 -3.38 -1.78
C ALA A 181 3.77 -4.40 -0.64
N PHE A 182 4.44 -3.99 0.45
CA PHE A 182 4.58 -4.85 1.64
C PHE A 182 3.24 -5.07 2.34
N MET A 183 2.40 -4.04 2.46
CA MET A 183 1.08 -4.20 3.08
C MET A 183 0.20 -5.20 2.35
N VAL A 184 0.19 -5.21 1.02
CA VAL A 184 -0.59 -6.18 0.24
C VAL A 184 -0.04 -7.60 0.39
N ALA A 185 1.28 -7.78 0.34
CA ALA A 185 1.91 -9.08 0.59
C ALA A 185 1.60 -9.62 2.00
N GLU A 186 1.54 -8.73 3.00
CA GLU A 186 1.26 -9.08 4.40
C GLU A 186 -0.24 -9.15 4.75
N GLY A 187 -1.14 -8.94 3.78
CA GLY A 187 -2.59 -8.97 4.03
C GLY A 187 -3.15 -7.77 4.83
N LEU A 188 -2.43 -6.65 4.85
CA LEU A 188 -2.79 -5.41 5.58
C LEU A 188 -3.55 -4.39 4.71
N GLU A 189 -4.10 -4.81 3.58
CA GLU A 189 -4.79 -3.92 2.63
C GLU A 189 -6.02 -3.21 3.20
N GLU A 190 -6.73 -3.80 4.18
CA GLU A 190 -7.86 -3.14 4.84
C GLU A 190 -7.45 -1.85 5.57
N VAL A 191 -6.21 -1.77 6.03
CA VAL A 191 -5.66 -0.53 6.60
C VAL A 191 -5.54 0.54 5.52
N ALA A 192 -5.07 0.18 4.33
CA ALA A 192 -4.98 1.10 3.19
C ALA A 192 -6.36 1.54 2.70
N TRP A 193 -7.35 0.63 2.67
CA TRP A 193 -8.75 0.97 2.38
C TRP A 193 -9.32 1.95 3.39
N THR A 194 -9.02 1.77 4.68
CA THR A 194 -9.42 2.72 5.73
C THR A 194 -8.81 4.10 5.50
N TRP A 195 -7.54 4.18 5.07
CA TRP A 195 -6.91 5.45 4.73
C TRP A 195 -7.56 6.12 3.51
N ALA A 196 -7.90 5.33 2.47
CA ALA A 196 -8.60 5.84 1.31
C ALA A 196 -9.99 6.38 1.67
N ASP A 197 -10.74 5.66 2.50
CA ASP A 197 -12.08 6.06 2.93
C ASP A 197 -12.05 7.38 3.73
N ARG A 198 -11.03 7.55 4.58
CA ARG A 198 -10.79 8.80 5.31
C ARG A 198 -10.47 9.96 4.36
N LEU A 199 -9.60 9.76 3.37
CA LEU A 199 -9.31 10.77 2.36
C LEU A 199 -10.55 11.18 1.56
N VAL A 200 -11.38 10.22 1.17
CA VAL A 200 -12.65 10.48 0.45
C VAL A 200 -13.64 11.28 1.30
N ARG A 201 -13.62 11.11 2.62
CA ARG A 201 -14.40 11.92 3.59
C ARG A 201 -13.78 13.30 3.87
N GLY A 202 -12.61 13.60 3.30
CA GLY A 202 -11.89 14.84 3.54
C GLY A 202 -11.03 14.84 4.81
N GLU A 203 -10.82 13.68 5.45
CA GLU A 203 -9.90 13.54 6.57
C GLU A 203 -8.47 13.31 6.05
N GLY A 204 -7.71 14.39 5.88
CA GLY A 204 -6.31 14.29 5.46
C GLY A 204 -5.80 15.56 4.77
N PRO A 205 -4.69 15.46 4.01
CA PRO A 205 -4.24 16.57 3.18
C PRO A 205 -5.32 16.94 2.16
N ALA A 206 -5.39 18.22 1.80
CA ALA A 206 -6.34 18.71 0.81
C ALA A 206 -6.10 18.01 -0.55
N ASP A 207 -7.05 17.19 -0.97
CA ASP A 207 -7.04 16.45 -2.24
C ASP A 207 -8.24 16.85 -3.10
N GLY A 208 -8.26 18.12 -3.52
CA GLY A 208 -9.36 18.68 -4.32
C GLY A 208 -9.56 17.98 -5.67
N THR A 209 -8.59 17.19 -6.12
CA THR A 209 -8.59 16.47 -7.39
C THR A 209 -8.76 14.96 -7.24
N GLY A 210 -8.80 14.42 -6.02
CA GLY A 210 -8.88 12.97 -5.78
C GLY A 210 -7.64 12.18 -6.19
N GLN A 211 -6.51 12.85 -6.39
CA GLN A 211 -5.28 12.24 -6.91
C GLN A 211 -4.62 11.32 -5.89
N ILE A 212 -4.68 11.64 -4.60
CA ILE A 212 -4.06 10.83 -3.55
C ILE A 212 -4.81 9.51 -3.43
N VAL A 213 -6.15 9.56 -3.42
CA VAL A 213 -7.00 8.36 -3.43
C VAL A 213 -6.74 7.53 -4.69
N GLY A 214 -6.75 8.15 -5.87
CA GLY A 214 -6.48 7.44 -7.12
C GLY A 214 -5.09 6.80 -7.17
N PHE A 215 -4.08 7.46 -6.59
CA PHE A 215 -2.73 6.90 -6.48
C PHE A 215 -2.66 5.72 -5.50
N LEU A 216 -3.31 5.83 -4.34
CA LEU A 216 -3.38 4.76 -3.36
C LEU A 216 -4.03 3.51 -3.97
N VAL A 217 -5.19 3.66 -4.61
CA VAL A 217 -5.89 2.55 -5.29
C VAL A 217 -5.03 1.98 -6.41
N ALA A 218 -4.36 2.82 -7.21
CA ALA A 218 -3.45 2.36 -8.27
C ALA A 218 -2.29 1.51 -7.73
N ASN A 219 -1.76 1.82 -6.55
CA ASN A 219 -0.71 1.01 -5.93
C ASN A 219 -1.22 -0.30 -5.34
N LEU A 220 -2.42 -0.30 -4.74
CA LEU A 220 -3.07 -1.54 -4.30
C LEU A 220 -3.30 -2.48 -5.50
N VAL A 221 -3.87 -1.95 -6.57
CA VAL A 221 -4.08 -2.66 -7.85
C VAL A 221 -2.75 -3.17 -8.42
N ARG A 222 -1.70 -2.34 -8.39
CA ARG A 222 -0.36 -2.74 -8.86
C ARG A 222 0.22 -3.88 -8.05
N ALA A 223 0.14 -3.81 -6.73
CA ALA A 223 0.63 -4.87 -5.86
C ALA A 223 -0.16 -6.16 -6.09
N LYS A 224 -1.50 -6.07 -6.16
CA LYS A 224 -2.39 -7.20 -6.46
C LYS A 224 -2.14 -7.82 -7.83
N SER A 225 -1.77 -7.02 -8.83
CA SER A 225 -1.43 -7.53 -10.17
C SER A 225 -0.17 -8.39 -10.20
N ARG A 226 0.61 -8.44 -9.12
CA ARG A 226 1.83 -9.26 -9.05
C ARG A 226 1.61 -10.60 -8.35
N LEU A 227 0.48 -10.73 -7.64
CA LEU A 227 0.16 -11.88 -6.80
C LEU A 227 0.14 -13.22 -7.54
N GLU A 228 0.41 -14.29 -6.79
CA GLU A 228 0.57 -15.70 -7.20
C GLU A 228 -0.34 -16.19 -8.33
N ASP A 229 -1.60 -15.76 -8.38
CA ASP A 229 -2.56 -16.17 -9.42
C ASP A 229 -2.07 -15.81 -10.83
N ARG A 230 -1.19 -14.80 -10.96
CA ARG A 230 -0.71 -14.13 -12.18
C ARG A 230 -1.79 -13.59 -13.11
N SER A 231 -3.03 -14.05 -12.97
CA SER A 231 -4.24 -13.51 -13.56
C SER A 231 -4.49 -12.12 -12.98
N LEU A 232 -5.11 -11.25 -13.78
CA LEU A 232 -5.44 -9.90 -13.34
C LEU A 232 -6.71 -9.85 -12.51
N ASP A 233 -7.29 -10.99 -12.13
CA ASP A 233 -8.61 -11.09 -11.52
C ASP A 233 -8.68 -10.42 -10.15
N THR A 234 -7.66 -10.62 -9.31
CA THR A 234 -7.56 -9.96 -8.00
C THR A 234 -7.39 -8.45 -8.14
N ALA A 235 -6.65 -8.00 -9.16
CA ALA A 235 -6.42 -6.60 -9.45
C ALA A 235 -7.69 -5.93 -10.03
N PHE A 236 -8.41 -6.62 -10.93
CA PHE A 236 -9.72 -6.19 -11.41
C PHE A 236 -10.73 -6.08 -10.27
N SER A 237 -10.81 -7.10 -9.41
CA SER A 237 -11.69 -7.10 -8.24
C SER A 237 -11.36 -5.94 -7.29
N THR A 238 -10.08 -5.62 -7.10
CA THR A 238 -9.64 -4.47 -6.29
C THR A 238 -10.12 -3.14 -6.87
N MET A 239 -10.03 -2.97 -8.20
CA MET A 239 -10.55 -1.76 -8.85
C MET A 239 -12.08 -1.69 -8.81
N LEU A 240 -12.78 -2.81 -9.02
CA LEU A 240 -14.24 -2.88 -8.94
C LEU A 240 -14.74 -2.63 -7.50
N ARG A 241 -13.96 -3.00 -6.48
CA ARG A 241 -14.23 -2.61 -5.09
C ARG A 241 -14.17 -1.10 -4.91
N ALA A 242 -13.18 -0.41 -5.50
CA ALA A 242 -13.13 1.05 -5.44
C ALA A 242 -14.36 1.69 -6.12
N GLU A 243 -14.76 1.16 -7.29
CA GLU A 243 -15.98 1.59 -7.99
C GLU A 243 -17.23 1.43 -7.11
N SER A 244 -17.43 0.26 -6.50
CA SER A 244 -18.61 -0.01 -5.69
C SER A 244 -18.63 0.80 -4.39
N THR A 245 -17.48 0.97 -3.74
CA THR A 245 -17.35 1.67 -2.45
C THR A 245 -17.68 3.16 -2.60
N TRP A 246 -17.19 3.81 -3.67
CA TRP A 246 -17.33 5.25 -3.85
C TRP A 246 -18.26 5.62 -5.03
N LYS A 247 -19.19 4.75 -5.39
CA LYS A 247 -20.12 4.93 -6.53
C LYS A 247 -20.88 6.26 -6.50
N ALA A 248 -21.25 6.72 -5.31
CA ALA A 248 -22.00 7.97 -5.11
C ALA A 248 -21.10 9.22 -5.09
N ASN A 249 -19.77 9.06 -5.11
CA ASN A 249 -18.85 10.18 -5.02
C ASN A 249 -18.63 10.83 -6.40
N PRO A 250 -18.79 12.16 -6.55
CA PRO A 250 -18.59 12.84 -7.83
C PRO A 250 -17.15 12.78 -8.36
N GLN A 251 -16.16 12.54 -7.49
CA GLN A 251 -14.74 12.41 -7.85
C GLN A 251 -14.36 10.97 -8.25
N LEU A 252 -15.33 10.05 -8.36
CA LEU A 252 -15.07 8.67 -8.75
C LEU A 252 -14.24 8.53 -10.05
N PRO A 253 -14.48 9.30 -11.12
CA PRO A 253 -13.65 9.20 -12.32
C PRO A 253 -12.16 9.46 -12.06
N GLN A 254 -11.84 10.39 -11.15
CA GLN A 254 -10.47 10.72 -10.77
C GLN A 254 -9.82 9.61 -9.94
N PHE A 255 -10.58 8.99 -9.02
CA PHE A 255 -10.10 7.86 -8.22
C PHE A 255 -9.76 6.65 -9.11
N LEU A 256 -10.56 6.41 -10.15
CA LEU A 256 -10.42 5.24 -11.01
C LEU A 256 -9.43 5.43 -12.17
N TRP A 257 -9.01 6.67 -12.46
CA TRP A 257 -8.19 6.97 -13.63
C TRP A 257 -6.84 6.24 -13.63
N GLN A 258 -6.03 6.46 -12.60
CA GLN A 258 -4.71 5.84 -12.47
C GLN A 258 -4.75 4.30 -12.41
N PRO A 259 -5.61 3.66 -11.59
CA PRO A 259 -5.71 2.20 -11.58
C PRO A 259 -6.20 1.64 -12.93
N PHE A 260 -7.14 2.31 -13.60
CA PHE A 260 -7.61 1.91 -14.93
C PHE A 260 -6.48 1.91 -15.96
N ARG A 261 -5.71 3.00 -16.04
CA ARG A 261 -4.57 3.08 -16.97
C ARG A 261 -3.56 1.98 -16.73
N HIS A 262 -3.28 1.68 -15.46
CA HIS A 262 -2.36 0.61 -15.12
C HIS A 262 -2.90 -0.76 -15.53
N LEU A 263 -4.14 -1.08 -15.18
CA LEU A 263 -4.73 -2.38 -15.51
C LEU A 263 -4.95 -2.57 -16.99
N SER A 264 -5.38 -1.53 -17.71
CA SER A 264 -5.49 -1.60 -19.17
C SER A 264 -4.15 -1.98 -19.78
N TRP A 265 -3.04 -1.45 -19.26
CA TRP A 265 -1.70 -1.74 -19.76
C TRP A 265 -1.29 -3.18 -19.50
N GLU A 266 -1.48 -3.65 -18.27
CA GLU A 266 -1.20 -5.04 -17.91
C GLU A 266 -2.07 -6.03 -18.73
N ALA A 267 -3.33 -5.67 -18.97
CA ALA A 267 -4.29 -6.51 -19.68
C ALA A 267 -4.15 -6.50 -21.21
N THR A 268 -3.29 -5.66 -21.77
CA THR A 268 -3.10 -5.52 -23.22
C THR A 268 -1.62 -5.62 -23.59
N VAL A 269 -0.85 -4.57 -23.29
CA VAL A 269 0.57 -4.45 -23.67
C VAL A 269 1.44 -5.52 -23.02
N ASP A 270 1.16 -5.86 -21.76
CA ASP A 270 1.88 -6.88 -21.00
C ASP A 270 1.07 -8.19 -20.84
N ALA A 271 -0.02 -8.36 -21.60
CA ALA A 271 -0.89 -9.52 -21.52
C ALA A 271 -0.16 -10.85 -21.79
N TRP A 272 0.86 -10.82 -22.66
CA TRP A 272 1.68 -11.98 -23.00
C TRP A 272 2.42 -12.62 -21.82
N LYS A 273 2.57 -11.92 -20.69
CA LYS A 273 3.27 -12.41 -19.49
C LYS A 273 2.38 -13.26 -18.59
N ARG A 274 1.08 -13.36 -18.88
CA ARG A 274 0.05 -13.75 -17.91
C ARG A 274 -0.96 -14.72 -18.51
N PRO A 275 -1.62 -15.54 -17.69
CA PRO A 275 -2.79 -16.30 -18.12
C PRO A 275 -3.96 -15.35 -18.47
N LEU A 276 -4.91 -15.84 -19.27
CA LEU A 276 -6.12 -15.09 -19.58
C LEU A 276 -6.92 -14.82 -18.30
N PRO A 277 -7.43 -13.59 -18.12
CA PRO A 277 -8.29 -13.27 -16.99
C PRO A 277 -9.71 -13.81 -17.17
N SER A 278 -10.47 -13.81 -16.08
CA SER A 278 -11.90 -14.11 -16.08
C SER A 278 -12.68 -13.09 -16.93
N ALA A 279 -13.38 -13.58 -17.95
CA ALA A 279 -14.21 -12.75 -18.84
C ALA A 279 -15.20 -11.83 -18.10
N PRO A 280 -16.00 -12.28 -17.10
CA PRO A 280 -16.94 -11.39 -16.41
C PRO A 280 -16.25 -10.28 -15.59
N LEU A 281 -15.07 -10.55 -15.01
CA LEU A 281 -14.28 -9.54 -14.31
C LEU A 281 -13.68 -8.54 -15.29
N TYR A 282 -13.16 -9.04 -16.42
CA TYR A 282 -12.62 -8.23 -17.51
C TYR A 282 -13.68 -7.27 -18.08
N GLU A 283 -14.87 -7.77 -18.40
CA GLU A 283 -15.98 -6.96 -18.92
C GLU A 283 -16.43 -5.90 -17.93
N SER A 284 -16.55 -6.27 -16.65
CA SER A 284 -16.91 -5.34 -15.59
C SER A 284 -15.87 -4.23 -15.46
N PHE A 285 -14.57 -4.59 -15.48
CA PHE A 285 -13.47 -3.64 -15.50
C PHE A 285 -13.51 -2.74 -16.75
N ALA A 286 -13.66 -3.30 -17.95
CA ALA A 286 -13.67 -2.54 -19.20
C ALA A 286 -14.83 -1.52 -19.23
N ARG A 287 -15.98 -1.86 -18.62
CA ARG A 287 -17.12 -0.94 -18.49
C ARG A 287 -16.78 0.31 -17.70
N THR A 288 -15.84 0.25 -16.75
CA THR A 288 -15.43 1.43 -15.96
C THR A 288 -14.80 2.53 -16.82
N ALA A 289 -14.30 2.21 -18.02
CA ALA A 289 -13.82 3.19 -18.98
C ALA A 289 -14.89 4.21 -19.39
N SER A 290 -16.17 3.84 -19.32
CA SER A 290 -17.30 4.73 -19.66
C SER A 290 -17.40 5.94 -18.74
N TYR A 291 -17.10 5.79 -17.45
CA TYR A 291 -17.07 6.90 -16.48
C TYR A 291 -15.96 7.90 -16.77
N GLN A 292 -14.93 7.47 -17.50
CA GLN A 292 -13.72 8.26 -17.74
C GLN A 292 -13.75 8.99 -19.09
N ARG A 293 -14.68 8.64 -20.00
CA ARG A 293 -14.79 9.21 -21.35
C ARG A 293 -14.68 10.75 -21.45
N PRO A 294 -15.14 11.57 -20.48
CA PRO A 294 -14.97 13.02 -20.58
C PRO A 294 -13.52 13.50 -20.46
N LEU A 295 -12.58 12.66 -20.00
CA LEU A 295 -11.32 13.13 -19.46
C LEU A 295 -10.16 13.19 -20.46
N ILE A 296 -9.89 12.21 -21.35
CA ILE A 296 -8.74 12.28 -22.30
C ILE A 296 -8.91 11.38 -23.55
N LYS A 297 -8.37 11.82 -24.71
CA LYS A 297 -8.15 11.03 -25.96
C LYS A 297 -7.55 9.62 -25.73
N THR A 298 -6.72 9.45 -24.70
CA THR A 298 -6.02 8.19 -24.36
C THR A 298 -6.95 7.11 -23.85
N ILE A 299 -8.11 7.45 -23.28
CA ILE A 299 -9.09 6.44 -22.82
C ILE A 299 -9.71 5.70 -24.00
N ARG A 300 -9.90 6.39 -25.13
CA ARG A 300 -10.39 5.74 -26.36
C ARG A 300 -9.38 4.73 -26.88
N LEU A 301 -8.09 5.03 -26.76
CA LEU A 301 -7.00 4.10 -27.10
C LEU A 301 -7.01 2.90 -26.16
N ASP A 302 -7.09 3.14 -24.86
CA ASP A 302 -7.07 2.08 -23.84
C ASP A 302 -8.28 1.16 -23.98
N GLY A 303 -9.49 1.71 -24.16
CA GLY A 303 -10.71 0.94 -24.38
C GLY A 303 -10.70 0.13 -25.68
N ALA A 304 -10.25 0.72 -26.78
CA ALA A 304 -10.16 0.00 -28.06
C ALA A 304 -9.14 -1.14 -28.02
N HIS A 305 -8.02 -0.95 -27.31
CA HIS A 305 -7.02 -2.00 -27.12
C HIS A 305 -7.55 -3.12 -26.22
N LEU A 306 -8.38 -2.79 -25.23
CA LEU A 306 -9.08 -3.79 -24.40
C LEU A 306 -10.09 -4.60 -25.23
N GLU A 307 -10.90 -3.98 -26.08
CA GLU A 307 -11.85 -4.72 -26.96
C GLU A 307 -11.13 -5.75 -27.85
N LEU A 308 -9.95 -5.41 -28.37
CA LEU A 308 -9.10 -6.32 -29.14
C LEU A 308 -8.56 -7.50 -28.32
N HIS A 309 -8.35 -7.31 -27.01
CA HIS A 309 -7.83 -8.32 -26.08
C HIS A 309 -8.92 -9.00 -25.25
N HIS A 310 -10.19 -8.88 -25.65
CA HIS A 310 -11.28 -9.52 -24.92
C HIS A 310 -11.04 -11.04 -24.78
N PRO A 311 -11.12 -11.63 -23.57
CA PRO A 311 -10.73 -13.03 -23.34
C PRO A 311 -11.51 -14.05 -24.18
N THR A 312 -12.76 -13.76 -24.52
CA THR A 312 -13.66 -14.69 -25.23
C THR A 312 -14.13 -14.19 -26.59
N ASN A 313 -14.02 -12.89 -26.87
CA ASN A 313 -14.61 -12.28 -28.07
C ASN A 313 -13.77 -11.07 -28.54
N PRO A 314 -12.51 -11.30 -28.93
CA PRO A 314 -11.63 -10.22 -29.37
C PRO A 314 -12.17 -9.54 -30.64
N ASP A 315 -12.25 -8.21 -30.65
CA ASP A 315 -12.70 -7.41 -31.79
C ASP A 315 -11.69 -6.31 -32.16
N HIS A 316 -11.23 -6.31 -33.41
CA HIS A 316 -10.26 -5.35 -33.93
C HIS A 316 -10.87 -4.06 -34.49
N THR A 317 -12.20 -3.99 -34.67
CA THR A 317 -12.85 -2.90 -35.42
C THR A 317 -12.58 -1.52 -34.80
N THR A 318 -12.84 -1.36 -33.51
CA THR A 318 -12.60 -0.11 -32.78
C THR A 318 -11.11 0.23 -32.73
N ALA A 319 -10.25 -0.76 -32.48
CA ALA A 319 -8.80 -0.59 -32.43
C ALA A 319 -8.24 -0.06 -33.75
N LEU A 320 -8.71 -0.59 -34.88
CA LEU A 320 -8.31 -0.14 -36.22
C LEU A 320 -8.81 1.29 -36.51
N ALA A 321 -10.05 1.62 -36.12
CA ALA A 321 -10.59 2.96 -36.30
C ALA A 321 -9.79 4.00 -35.48
N VAL A 322 -9.47 3.68 -34.23
CA VAL A 322 -8.65 4.53 -33.35
C VAL A 322 -7.22 4.66 -33.88
N LEU A 323 -6.60 3.57 -34.35
CA LEU A 323 -5.26 3.61 -34.95
C LEU A 323 -5.23 4.57 -36.15
N ARG A 324 -6.18 4.43 -37.08
CA ARG A 324 -6.28 5.33 -38.25
C ARG A 324 -6.50 6.78 -37.84
N TRP A 325 -7.36 7.02 -36.86
CA TRP A 325 -7.60 8.35 -36.34
C TRP A 325 -6.31 8.98 -35.78
N PHE A 326 -5.55 8.26 -34.95
CA PHE A 326 -4.28 8.76 -34.41
C PHE A 326 -3.22 9.02 -35.50
N LEU A 327 -3.13 8.15 -36.52
CA LEU A 327 -2.19 8.32 -37.63
C LEU A 327 -2.55 9.53 -38.52
N ASN A 328 -3.84 9.81 -38.68
CA ASN A 328 -4.33 10.94 -39.47
C ASN A 328 -4.28 12.26 -38.69
N ASP A 329 -4.51 12.26 -37.38
CA ASP A 329 -4.64 13.48 -36.57
C ASP A 329 -3.31 14.25 -36.47
N ARG A 330 -2.12 13.64 -36.69
CA ARG A 330 -0.76 14.23 -36.56
C ARG A 330 -0.53 15.16 -35.33
N GLY A 331 -1.48 15.23 -34.43
CA GLY A 331 -1.53 16.14 -33.31
C GLY A 331 -0.49 15.72 -32.30
N THR A 332 0.28 16.69 -31.84
CA THR A 332 1.35 16.58 -30.84
C THR A 332 1.08 15.46 -29.83
N LEU A 333 1.77 14.34 -30.02
CA LEU A 333 1.89 13.21 -29.09
C LEU A 333 2.75 13.60 -27.87
N GLU A 334 2.87 14.89 -27.60
CA GLU A 334 3.79 15.46 -26.63
C GLU A 334 3.25 15.22 -25.21
N GLY A 335 4.06 14.55 -24.39
CA GLY A 335 3.85 14.46 -22.94
C GLY A 335 3.62 13.06 -22.37
N ASP A 336 3.22 12.07 -23.18
CA ASP A 336 3.04 10.69 -22.69
C ASP A 336 3.92 9.69 -23.44
N GLY A 337 5.13 9.46 -22.92
CA GLY A 337 6.10 8.51 -23.49
C GLY A 337 5.61 7.06 -23.58
N ARG A 338 4.46 6.70 -22.96
CA ARG A 338 3.86 5.37 -23.08
C ARG A 338 2.97 5.23 -24.30
N LEU A 339 2.41 6.33 -24.79
CA LEU A 339 1.44 6.35 -25.89
C LEU A 339 2.06 5.81 -27.19
N PRO A 340 3.32 6.15 -27.55
CA PRO A 340 4.02 5.52 -28.66
C PRO A 340 4.13 4.01 -28.62
N ARG A 341 4.52 3.49 -27.47
CA ARG A 341 4.64 2.06 -27.26
C ARG A 341 3.27 1.37 -27.35
N ARG A 342 2.23 1.94 -26.73
CA ARG A 342 0.87 1.37 -26.79
C ARG A 342 0.32 1.34 -28.21
N LEU A 343 0.45 2.42 -28.98
CA LEU A 343 -0.01 2.45 -30.38
C LEU A 343 0.70 1.40 -31.24
N ARG A 344 2.02 1.24 -31.08
CA ARG A 344 2.77 0.18 -31.76
C ARG A 344 2.25 -1.21 -31.38
N THR A 345 2.13 -1.48 -30.08
CA THR A 345 1.67 -2.79 -29.60
C THR A 345 0.26 -3.09 -30.11
N MET A 346 -0.66 -2.13 -30.01
CA MET A 346 -2.02 -2.28 -30.54
C MET A 346 -2.01 -2.52 -32.06
N GLY A 347 -1.18 -1.79 -32.82
CA GLY A 347 -1.02 -2.02 -34.26
C GLY A 347 -0.57 -3.45 -34.59
N MET A 348 0.44 -3.96 -33.88
CA MET A 348 0.92 -5.33 -34.05
C MET A 348 -0.10 -6.39 -33.59
N ASP A 349 -0.87 -6.10 -32.55
CA ASP A 349 -1.94 -6.96 -32.07
C ASP A 349 -3.08 -7.05 -33.10
N ILE A 350 -3.44 -5.92 -33.74
CA ILE A 350 -4.42 -5.90 -34.84
C ILE A 350 -3.93 -6.79 -35.99
N VAL A 351 -2.67 -6.64 -36.41
CA VAL A 351 -2.08 -7.47 -37.47
C VAL A 351 -2.15 -8.95 -37.10
N THR A 352 -1.74 -9.28 -35.88
CA THR A 352 -1.73 -10.66 -35.38
C THR A 352 -3.14 -11.25 -35.33
N HIS A 353 -4.12 -10.48 -34.86
CA HIS A 353 -5.52 -10.89 -34.83
C HIS A 353 -6.09 -11.10 -36.24
N LEU A 354 -5.89 -10.12 -37.16
CA LEU A 354 -6.35 -10.22 -38.55
C LEU A 354 -5.76 -11.42 -39.28
N THR A 355 -4.48 -11.72 -39.06
CA THR A 355 -3.82 -12.91 -39.61
C THR A 355 -4.44 -14.19 -39.06
N LYS A 356 -4.72 -14.26 -37.74
CA LYS A 356 -5.36 -15.43 -37.12
C LYS A 356 -6.75 -15.72 -37.68
N ILE A 357 -7.53 -14.70 -37.99
CA ILE A 357 -8.87 -14.85 -38.58
C ILE A 357 -8.86 -14.97 -40.13
N GLY A 358 -7.68 -15.15 -40.74
CA GLY A 358 -7.54 -15.38 -42.18
C GLY A 358 -7.65 -14.13 -43.07
N ARG A 359 -7.60 -12.92 -42.50
CA ARG A 359 -7.69 -11.65 -43.24
C ARG A 359 -6.32 -11.07 -43.57
N ALA A 360 -5.51 -11.83 -44.30
CA ALA A 360 -4.12 -11.49 -44.62
C ALA A 360 -3.97 -10.12 -45.30
N ASP A 361 -4.79 -9.80 -46.32
CA ASP A 361 -4.70 -8.51 -47.03
C ASP A 361 -4.94 -7.30 -46.12
N SER A 362 -5.86 -7.46 -45.16
CA SER A 362 -6.15 -6.43 -44.16
C SER A 362 -4.99 -6.27 -43.17
N ALA A 363 -4.37 -7.38 -42.75
CA ALA A 363 -3.19 -7.36 -41.89
C ALA A 363 -2.01 -6.67 -42.59
N ASP A 364 -1.79 -6.98 -43.87
CA ASP A 364 -0.75 -6.38 -44.72
C ASP A 364 -0.95 -4.86 -44.88
N THR A 365 -2.19 -4.43 -45.06
CA THR A 365 -2.55 -3.01 -45.11
C THR A 365 -2.20 -2.29 -43.80
N VAL A 366 -2.46 -2.92 -42.65
CA VAL A 366 -2.11 -2.35 -41.34
C VAL A 366 -0.59 -2.32 -41.14
N LEU A 367 0.14 -3.35 -41.56
CA LEU A 367 1.60 -3.36 -41.51
C LEU A 367 2.19 -2.19 -42.33
N ARG A 368 1.74 -1.99 -43.57
CA ARG A 368 2.17 -0.86 -44.40
C ARG A 368 1.85 0.47 -43.74
N LEU A 369 0.65 0.62 -43.17
CA LEU A 369 0.27 1.80 -42.38
C LEU A 369 1.23 2.08 -41.21
N LEU A 370 1.74 1.05 -40.54
CA LEU A 370 2.72 1.20 -39.46
C LEU A 370 4.12 1.56 -39.98
N TYR A 371 4.54 0.99 -41.12
CA TYR A 371 5.84 1.25 -41.74
C TYR A 371 5.92 2.62 -42.42
N ASP A 372 4.91 3.02 -43.19
CA ASP A 372 4.89 4.29 -43.93
C ASP A 372 4.91 5.50 -42.98
N ASN A 373 4.33 5.34 -41.79
CA ASN A 373 4.35 6.36 -40.75
C ASN A 373 5.57 6.29 -39.82
N SER A 374 6.53 5.40 -40.10
CA SER A 374 7.73 5.17 -39.27
C SER A 374 8.93 6.07 -39.64
N ALA A 375 9.00 6.58 -40.86
CA ALA A 375 10.15 7.35 -41.36
C ALA A 375 10.23 8.82 -40.86
N THR A 376 9.14 9.36 -40.30
CA THR A 376 9.02 10.79 -39.95
C THR A 376 8.55 11.04 -38.51
N ASN A 377 8.65 10.08 -37.59
CA ASN A 377 7.78 10.10 -36.41
C ASN A 377 8.46 9.46 -35.16
N PRO A 378 8.26 10.00 -33.94
CA PRO A 378 9.07 9.74 -32.74
C PRO A 378 8.91 8.33 -32.15
N TRP A 379 8.19 7.43 -32.82
CA TRP A 379 7.99 6.04 -32.37
C TRP A 379 9.30 5.28 -32.23
N GLN A 380 10.36 5.62 -32.98
CA GLN A 380 11.65 4.93 -32.92
C GLN A 380 12.55 5.32 -31.75
N GLN A 381 12.21 6.33 -30.93
CA GLN A 381 13.04 6.59 -29.75
C GLN A 381 12.91 5.40 -28.79
N PRO A 382 14.02 4.72 -28.45
CA PRO A 382 14.00 3.77 -27.35
C PRO A 382 13.62 4.60 -26.11
N GLY A 383 12.40 4.42 -25.62
CA GLY A 383 11.99 5.02 -24.36
C GLY A 383 13.04 4.66 -23.30
N PRO A 384 13.39 5.58 -22.39
CA PRO A 384 14.41 5.30 -21.39
C PRO A 384 14.06 4.00 -20.68
N LEU A 385 14.98 3.04 -20.74
CA LEU A 385 15.00 1.87 -19.89
C LEU A 385 15.15 2.36 -18.46
N ASN A 386 14.04 2.78 -17.85
CA ASN A 386 13.99 3.00 -16.41
C ASN A 386 13.92 1.63 -15.75
N VAL A 387 15.11 1.11 -15.44
CA VAL A 387 15.34 0.13 -14.37
C VAL A 387 15.22 0.85 -13.04
#